data_AF-A0AAU9DM62-F1
#
_entry.id   AF-A0AAU9DM62-F1
#
_cell.length_a   1.000
_cell.length_b   1.000
_cell.length_c   1.000
_cell.angle_alpha   90.00
_cell.angle_beta   90.00
_cell.angle_gamma   90.00
#
_symmetry.space_group_name_H-M   'P 1'
#
loop_
_entity.id
_entity.type
_entity.pdbx_description
1 polymer ?
#
loop_
_entity_poly.entity_id
_entity_poly.type
_entity_poly.pdbx_seq_one_letter_code
_entity_poly.pdbx_strand_id
1 'polypeptide(L)' 'MNLSCIKCGSNNYKLKKVIIPEKTKNIVGVEMGTYYYKICLDCGFVEVYSEKVLEKNAELVFEY' A
#
# COMPACT_ATOMS: atom_id res chain seq x y z
N MET A 1 -9.53 -5.45 -1.39
CA MET A 1 -8.56 -4.83 -2.33
C MET A 1 -8.78 -5.51 -3.67
N ASN A 2 -9.09 -4.76 -4.73
CA ASN A 2 -9.25 -5.37 -6.04
C ASN A 2 -7.89 -5.90 -6.52
N LEU A 3 -7.84 -7.16 -6.96
CA LEU A 3 -6.61 -7.78 -7.47
C LEU A 3 -6.24 -7.17 -8.83
N SER A 4 -7.22 -6.74 -9.62
CA SER A 4 -6.94 -6.09 -10.91
C SER A 4 -6.49 -4.65 -10.75
N CYS A 5 -5.68 -4.18 -11.70
CA CYS A 5 -5.25 -2.79 -11.81
C CYS A 5 -6.46 -1.93 -12.11
N ILE A 6 -6.76 -0.95 -11.26
CA ILE A 6 -7.92 -0.07 -11.45
C ILE A 6 -7.83 0.79 -12.71
N LYS A 7 -6.63 0.96 -13.30
CA LYS A 7 -6.41 1.75 -14.51
C LYS A 7 -6.60 0.94 -15.79
N CYS A 8 -6.05 -0.27 -15.88
CA CYS A 8 -6.05 -1.06 -17.12
C CYS A 8 -6.71 -2.43 -17.01
N GLY A 9 -7.19 -2.82 -15.84
CA GLY A 9 -7.82 -4.12 -15.59
C GLY A 9 -6.86 -5.31 -15.50
N SER A 10 -5.55 -5.10 -15.68
CA SER A 10 -4.57 -6.19 -15.60
C SER A 10 -4.44 -6.77 -14.20
N ASN A 11 -4.31 -8.10 -14.11
CA ASN A 11 -4.00 -8.82 -12.87
C ASN A 11 -2.49 -9.00 -12.66
N ASN A 12 -1.65 -8.51 -13.57
CA ASN A 12 -0.19 -8.58 -13.45
C ASN A 12 0.32 -7.41 -12.61
N TYR A 13 0.62 -7.69 -11.34
CA TYR A 13 1.11 -6.67 -10.40
C TYR A 13 2.20 -7.21 -9.47
N LYS A 14 2.97 -6.28 -8.90
CA LYS A 14 3.96 -6.52 -7.87
C LYS A 14 3.57 -5.76 -6.60
N LEU A 15 3.57 -6.46 -5.47
CA LEU A 15 3.44 -5.84 -4.15
C LEU A 15 4.81 -5.57 -3.54
N LYS A 16 4.96 -4.41 -2.89
CA LYS A 16 6.15 -4.06 -2.10
C LYS A 16 5.72 -3.44 -0.77
N LYS A 17 6.30 -3.93 0.32
CA LYS A 17 6.19 -3.30 1.64
C LYS A 17 7.27 -2.24 1.78
N VAL A 18 6.89 -1.04 2.20
CA VAL A 18 7.80 0.12 2.36
C VAL A 18 7.54 0.75 3.71
N ILE A 19 8.62 1.10 4.42
CA ILE A 19 8.56 1.86 5.68
C ILE A 19 9.02 3.27 5.38
N ILE A 20 8.19 4.26 5.69
CA ILE A 20 8.45 5.67 5.40
C ILE A 20 8.36 6.46 6.71
N PRO A 21 9.38 7.28 7.05
CA PRO A 21 9.29 8.20 8.16
C PRO A 21 8.26 9.31 7.89
N GLU A 22 7.25 9.42 8.76
CA GLU A 22 6.20 10.43 8.74
C GLU A 22 6.46 11.50 9.82
N LYS A 23 6.11 12.75 9.50
CA LYS A 23 6.12 13.85 10.49
C LYS A 23 4.83 13.81 11.30
N THR A 24 4.94 13.76 12.62
CA THR A 24 3.80 13.98 13.51
C THR A 24 3.50 15.47 13.67
N LYS A 25 2.23 15.85 13.62
CA LYS A 25 1.81 17.26 13.63
C LYS A 25 2.15 18.02 14.92
N ASN A 26 2.36 17.34 16.06
CA ASN A 26 2.35 17.98 17.38
C ASN A 26 3.51 17.65 18.35
N ILE A 27 4.49 16.81 18.01
CA ILE A 27 5.57 16.44 18.95
C ILE A 27 6.89 16.28 18.20
N VAL A 28 8.00 16.68 18.83
CA VAL A 28 9.36 16.39 18.37
C VAL A 28 9.54 14.87 18.28
N GLY A 29 9.36 14.31 17.09
CA GLY A 29 9.44 12.87 16.84
C GLY A 29 9.15 12.54 15.37
N VAL A 30 9.75 11.46 14.89
CA VAL A 30 9.47 10.86 13.57
C VAL A 30 8.71 9.58 13.84
N GLU A 31 7.51 9.44 13.27
CA GLU A 31 6.76 8.19 13.31
C GLU A 31 7.12 7.37 12.08
N MET A 32 7.14 6.03 12.18
CA MET A 32 7.37 5.17 11.02
C MET A 32 6.01 4.67 10.51
N GLY A 33 5.66 5.07 9.29
CA GLY A 33 4.48 4.58 8.59
C GLY A 33 4.84 3.38 7.70
N THR A 34 4.05 2.31 7.76
CA THR A 34 4.17 1.16 6.87
C THR A 34 3.16 1.24 5.74
N TYR A 35 3.61 0.99 4.52
CA TYR A 35 2.79 1.07 3.30
C TYR A 35 3.01 -0.13 2.39
N TYR A 36 1.96 -0.48 1.67
CA TYR A 36 1.96 -1.47 0.61
C TYR A 36 1.77 -0.78 -0.73
N TYR A 37 2.75 -0.95 -1.61
CA TYR A 37 2.75 -0.45 -2.97
C TYR A 37 2.34 -1.59 -3.90
N LYS A 38 1.18 -1.47 -4.54
CA LYS A 38 0.76 -2.35 -5.63
C LYS A 38 1.09 -1.68 -6.96
N ILE A 39 2.04 -2.24 -7.68
CA ILE A 39 2.55 -1.71 -8.94
C ILE A 39 2.07 -2.61 -10.06
N CYS A 40 1.27 -2.10 -10.98
CA CYS A 40 0.88 -2.83 -12.20
C CYS A 40 2.10 -2.93 -13.14
N LEU A 41 2.44 -4.16 -13.52
CA LEU A 41 3.62 -4.41 -14.36
C LEU A 41 3.36 -4.13 -15.85
N ASP A 42 2.10 -4.00 -16.26
CA ASP A 42 1.75 -3.76 -17.67
C ASP A 42 1.62 -2.27 -18.00
N CYS A 43 1.08 -1.44 -17.07
CA CYS A 43 0.85 -0.01 -17.32
C CYS A 43 1.59 0.93 -16.36
N GLY A 44 2.32 0.39 -15.39
CA GLY A 44 3.12 1.15 -14.42
C GLY A 44 2.29 1.90 -13.36
N PHE A 45 0.97 1.72 -13.32
CA PHE A 45 0.13 2.37 -12.32
C PHE A 45 0.43 1.86 -10.91
N VAL A 46 0.49 2.77 -9.94
CA VAL A 46 0.87 2.47 -8.56
C VAL A 46 -0.27 2.85 -7.62
N GLU A 47 -0.77 1.87 -6.88
CA GLU A 47 -1.67 2.05 -5.76
C GLU A 47 -0.87 1.95 -4.46
N VAL A 48 -1.13 2.85 -3.50
CA VAL A 48 -0.42 2.88 -2.22
C VAL A 48 -1.44 2.78 -1.09
N TYR A 49 -1.25 1.82 -0.21
CA TYR A 49 -2.12 1.57 0.94
C TYR A 49 -1.31 1.67 2.23
N SER A 50 -1.79 2.42 3.22
CA SER A 50 -1.17 2.41 4.55
C SER A 50 -1.66 1.19 5.35
N GLU A 51 -0.75 0.53 6.07
CA GLU A 51 -1.06 -0.64 6.90
C GLU A 51 -2.14 -0.30 7.95
N LYS A 52 -2.07 0.91 8.54
CA LYS A 52 -3.06 1.44 9.50
C LYS A 52 -4.49 1.49 8.96
N VAL A 53 -4.68 1.65 7.64
CA VAL A 53 -6.00 1.69 7.00
C VAL A 53 -6.48 0.28 6.62
N LEU A 54 -5.55 -0.64 6.35
CA LEU A 54 -5.85 -2.04 6.06
C LEU A 54 -6.31 -2.79 7.33
N GLU A 55 -5.67 -2.54 8.48
CA GLU A 55 -6.06 -3.14 9.77
C GLU A 55 -7.48 -2.76 10.20
N LYS A 56 -7.93 -1.55 9.87
CA LYS A 56 -9.30 -1.08 10.16
C LYS A 56 -10.37 -1.72 9.26
N ASN A 57 -9.98 -2.35 8.15
CA ASN A 57 -10.88 -2.97 7.17
C ASN A 57 -10.55 -4.46 7.01
N ALA A 58 -10.42 -5.16 8.14
CA ALA A 58 -9.93 -6.54 8.24
C ALA A 58 -10.76 -7.58 7.45
N GLU A 59 -10.49 -7.66 6.14
CA GLU A 59 -10.76 -8.80 5.25
C GLU A 59 -9.67 -8.90 4.16
N LEU A 60 -8.41 -8.61 4.51
CA LEU A 60 -7.29 -8.69 3.57
C LEU A 60 -6.19 -9.58 4.13
N VAL A 61 -6.32 -10.88 3.83
CA VAL A 61 -5.28 -11.88 4.03
C VAL A 61 -4.29 -11.74 2.87
N PHE A 62 -3.05 -11.36 3.18
CA PHE A 62 -1.94 -11.42 2.23
C PHE A 62 -1.26 -12.77 2.40
N GLU A 63 -1.46 -13.70 1.48
CA GLU A 63 -0.64 -14.91 1.38
C GLU A 63 0.66 -14.56 0.66
N TYR A 64 1.78 -14.94 1.32
CA TYR A 64 3.15 -14.67 0.90
C TYR A 64 3.66 -15.72 -0.09
#